data_AF-X1QIW2-F1
#
_entry.id   AF-X1QIW2-F1
#
_cell.length_a   1.000
_cell.length_b   1.000
_cell.length_c   1.000
_cell.angle_alpha   90.00
_cell.angle_beta   90.00
_cell.angle_gamma   90.00
#
_symmetry.space_group_name_H-M   'P 1'
#
loop_
_entity.id
_entity.type
_entity.pdbx_description
1 polymer ?
#
loop_
_entity_poly.entity_id
_entity_poly.type
_entity_poly.pdbx_seq_one_letter_code
_entity_poly.pdbx_strand_id
1 'polypeptide(L)'
;GYLSATKEWAKSRGNEEEWRSFWQGDVKSYYFIGKDNIIFHTVIWPAMLMGYGDLNLPYDVPANEFLTIEGKRLSTSRNWAVWLPDYLSRYDPDPLRYLLSINMPETGDSDFSWSEFIRRNNNELVATYGNLVHRVLAF
;
A
#
# COMPACT_ATOMS: atom_id res chain seq x y z
N GLY A 1 -14.27 -2.66 -10.50
CA GLY A 1 -12.89 -2.41 -10.07
C GLY A 1 -12.19 -3.72 -9.79
N TYR A 2 -12.26 -4.20 -8.55
CA TYR A 2 -11.57 -5.42 -8.11
C TYR A 2 -11.98 -6.67 -8.90
N LEU A 3 -13.27 -6.97 -8.95
CA LEU A 3 -13.78 -8.15 -9.69
C LEU A 3 -13.45 -8.08 -11.17
N SER A 4 -13.70 -6.94 -11.81
CA SER A 4 -13.37 -6.73 -13.22
C SER A 4 -11.87 -6.88 -13.50
N ALA A 5 -10.99 -6.46 -12.58
CA ALA A 5 -9.54 -6.62 -12.73
C ALA A 5 -9.13 -8.10 -12.71
N THR A 6 -9.68 -8.90 -11.80
CA THR A 6 -9.41 -10.35 -11.78
C THR A 6 -9.95 -11.09 -13.01
N LYS A 7 -11.11 -10.65 -13.54
CA LYS A 7 -11.66 -11.18 -14.80
C LYS A 7 -10.76 -10.87 -15.99
N GLU A 8 -10.28 -9.63 -16.09
CA GLU A 8 -9.34 -9.24 -17.15
C GLU A 8 -8.01 -9.98 -17.03
N TRP A 9 -7.49 -10.13 -15.81
CA TRP A 9 -6.31 -10.95 -15.55
C TRP A 9 -6.52 -12.40 -16.03
N ALA A 10 -7.63 -13.05 -15.66
CA ALA A 10 -7.94 -14.41 -16.05
C ALA A 10 -8.02 -14.56 -17.58
N LYS A 11 -8.65 -13.59 -18.25
CA LYS A 11 -8.68 -13.50 -19.71
C LYS A 11 -7.27 -13.40 -20.31
N SER A 12 -6.41 -12.54 -19.78
CA SER A 12 -5.02 -12.40 -20.22
C SER A 12 -4.18 -13.67 -20.04
N ARG A 13 -4.58 -14.55 -19.12
CA ARG A 13 -3.94 -15.84 -18.84
C ARG A 13 -4.43 -16.97 -19.75
N GLY A 14 -5.47 -16.73 -20.55
CA GLY A 14 -6.07 -17.70 -21.45
C GLY A 14 -7.06 -18.66 -20.77
N ASN A 15 -7.43 -18.41 -19.50
CA ASN A 15 -8.43 -19.18 -18.78
C ASN A 15 -9.44 -18.24 -18.11
N GLU A 16 -10.55 -17.98 -18.79
CA GLU A 16 -11.56 -17.00 -18.35
C GLU A 16 -12.31 -17.39 -17.07
N GLU A 17 -12.18 -18.63 -16.58
CA GLU A 17 -12.83 -19.05 -15.33
C GLU A 17 -11.91 -18.89 -14.11
N GLU A 18 -10.61 -18.64 -14.32
CA GLU A 18 -9.60 -18.62 -13.25
C GLU A 18 -9.84 -17.50 -12.23
N TRP A 19 -10.55 -16.43 -12.60
CA TRP A 19 -10.92 -15.36 -11.66
C TRP A 19 -11.76 -15.88 -10.49
N ARG A 20 -12.56 -16.95 -10.67
CA ARG A 20 -13.41 -17.49 -9.61
C ARG A 20 -12.61 -17.94 -8.41
N SER A 21 -11.37 -18.38 -8.61
CA SER A 21 -10.46 -18.78 -7.52
C SER A 21 -10.10 -17.64 -6.56
N PHE A 22 -10.38 -16.38 -6.92
CA PHE A 22 -10.21 -15.22 -6.04
C PHE A 22 -11.50 -14.79 -5.33
N TRP A 23 -12.66 -15.26 -5.81
CA TRP A 23 -13.97 -14.73 -5.40
C TRP A 23 -14.94 -15.79 -4.90
N GLN A 24 -14.64 -17.08 -5.05
CA GLN A 24 -15.52 -18.20 -4.70
C GLN A 24 -14.74 -19.28 -3.95
N GLY A 25 -15.43 -20.03 -3.10
CA GLY A 25 -14.84 -21.10 -2.29
C GLY A 25 -14.16 -20.58 -1.02
N ASP A 26 -13.21 -21.34 -0.48
CA ASP A 26 -12.49 -20.99 0.75
C ASP A 26 -11.34 -20.02 0.46
N VAL A 27 -11.69 -18.75 0.22
CA VAL A 27 -10.74 -17.69 -0.15
C VAL A 27 -10.90 -16.51 0.79
N LYS A 28 -9.78 -16.04 1.34
CA LYS A 28 -9.70 -14.84 2.18
C LYS A 28 -9.35 -13.63 1.34
N SER A 29 -10.31 -12.72 1.18
CA SER A 29 -10.11 -11.46 0.46
C SER A 29 -9.78 -10.32 1.41
N TYR A 30 -8.67 -9.62 1.14
CA TYR A 30 -8.18 -8.50 1.94
C TYR A 30 -8.26 -7.20 1.14
N TYR A 31 -8.78 -6.14 1.76
CA TYR A 31 -8.96 -4.83 1.12
C TYR A 31 -8.17 -3.76 1.85
N PHE A 32 -6.96 -3.49 1.38
CA PHE A 32 -6.09 -2.43 1.91
C PHE A 32 -6.58 -1.05 1.43
N ILE A 33 -6.98 -0.20 2.37
CA ILE A 33 -7.61 1.09 2.07
C ILE A 33 -7.12 2.20 3.02
N GLY A 34 -7.40 3.45 2.69
CA GLY A 34 -7.35 4.55 3.68
C GLY A 34 -8.63 4.62 4.49
N LYS A 35 -8.57 5.14 5.73
CA LYS A 35 -9.70 5.18 6.67
C LYS A 35 -11.01 5.75 6.12
N ASP A 36 -10.94 6.71 5.21
CA ASP A 36 -12.12 7.34 4.58
C ASP A 36 -12.98 6.34 3.78
N ASN A 37 -12.41 5.20 3.38
CA ASN A 37 -13.09 4.19 2.57
C ASN A 37 -13.66 3.03 3.39
N ILE A 38 -13.56 3.05 4.73
CA ILE A 38 -14.00 1.96 5.60
C ILE A 38 -15.48 1.66 5.37
N ILE A 39 -16.35 2.67 5.46
CA ILE A 39 -17.81 2.48 5.29
C ILE A 39 -18.17 1.86 3.95
N PHE A 40 -17.48 2.27 2.88
CA PHE A 40 -17.70 1.67 1.57
C PHE A 40 -17.35 0.19 1.58
N HIS A 41 -16.20 -0.20 2.13
CA HIS A 41 -15.69 -1.57 2.07
C HIS A 41 -16.28 -2.51 3.14
N THR A 42 -16.89 -1.98 4.21
CA THR A 42 -17.49 -2.78 5.29
C THR A 42 -19.02 -2.82 5.24
N VAL A 43 -19.67 -1.93 4.48
CA VAL A 43 -21.15 -1.86 4.39
C VAL A 43 -21.62 -1.95 2.95
N ILE A 44 -21.26 -0.97 2.11
CA ILE A 44 -21.81 -0.82 0.75
C ILE A 44 -21.33 -1.97 -0.14
N TRP A 45 -20.03 -2.23 -0.15
CA TRP A 45 -19.42 -3.26 -0.98
C TRP A 45 -19.88 -4.68 -0.62
N PRO A 46 -19.90 -5.09 0.67
CA PRO A 46 -20.53 -6.36 1.06
C PRO A 46 -22.00 -6.46 0.62
N ALA A 47 -22.81 -5.41 0.77
CA ALA A 47 -24.20 -5.42 0.33
C ALA A 47 -24.34 -5.61 -1.19
N MET A 48 -23.46 -4.98 -1.98
CA MET A 48 -23.40 -5.19 -3.43
C MET A 48 -23.04 -6.64 -3.79
N LEU A 49 -22.06 -7.23 -3.08
CA LEU A 49 -21.65 -8.63 -3.29
C LEU A 49 -22.77 -9.61 -2.93
N MET A 50 -23.45 -9.39 -1.80
CA MET A 50 -24.62 -10.17 -1.39
C MET A 50 -25.75 -10.07 -2.43
N GLY A 51 -25.98 -8.88 -3.00
CA GLY A 51 -26.99 -8.68 -4.04
C GLY A 51 -26.65 -9.35 -5.37
N TYR A 52 -25.37 -9.50 -5.71
CA TYR A 52 -24.94 -10.25 -6.89
C TYR A 52 -25.03 -11.76 -6.69
N GLY A 53 -24.76 -12.25 -5.47
CA GLY A 53 -24.77 -13.67 -5.13
C GLY A 53 -23.49 -14.40 -5.55
N ASP A 54 -23.24 -15.57 -4.97
CA ASP A 54 -22.13 -16.45 -5.31
C ASP A 54 -20.72 -15.80 -5.31
N LEU A 55 -20.50 -14.76 -4.51
CA LEU A 55 -19.18 -14.14 -4.32
C LEU A 55 -18.86 -14.02 -2.82
N ASN A 56 -17.60 -14.26 -2.48
CA ASN A 56 -17.10 -14.13 -1.12
C ASN A 56 -17.14 -12.67 -0.68
N LEU A 57 -17.54 -12.48 0.57
CA LEU A 57 -17.47 -11.20 1.25
C LEU A 57 -16.03 -10.87 1.65
N PRO A 58 -15.72 -9.59 1.95
CA PRO A 58 -14.45 -9.22 2.54
C PRO A 58 -14.15 -10.04 3.79
N TYR A 59 -12.98 -10.69 3.81
CA TYR A 59 -12.49 -11.36 5.01
C TYR A 59 -11.94 -10.33 5.99
N ASP A 60 -11.19 -9.36 5.49
CA ASP A 60 -10.64 -8.28 6.29
C ASP A 60 -10.47 -7.00 5.45
N VAL A 61 -10.52 -5.85 6.11
CA VAL A 61 -10.40 -4.52 5.49
C VAL A 61 -9.36 -3.70 6.27
N PRO A 62 -8.06 -3.99 6.09
CA PRO A 62 -7.00 -3.22 6.72
C PRO A 62 -7.05 -1.76 6.26
N ALA A 63 -7.20 -0.85 7.21
CA ALA A 63 -7.30 0.57 6.94
C ALA A 63 -6.16 1.34 7.60
N ASN A 64 -5.52 2.22 6.84
CA ASN A 64 -4.47 3.10 7.35
C ASN A 64 -5.01 4.51 7.66
N GLU A 65 -4.41 5.11 8.69
CA GLU A 65 -4.62 6.51 9.06
C GLU A 65 -3.92 7.46 8.05
N PHE A 66 -4.05 8.78 8.22
CA PHE A 66 -3.48 9.70 7.24
C PHE A 66 -1.97 9.85 7.37
N LEU A 67 -1.32 10.06 6.23
CA LEU A 67 0.06 10.53 6.16
C LEU A 67 0.08 12.05 5.93
N THR A 68 0.77 12.78 6.80
CA THR A 68 1.11 14.20 6.60
C THR A 68 2.52 14.35 6.04
N ILE A 69 2.82 15.52 5.47
CA ILE A 69 4.15 15.89 5.00
C ILE A 69 4.55 17.19 5.68
N GLU A 70 5.65 17.17 6.42
CA GLU A 70 6.21 18.31 7.15
C GLU A 70 5.13 19.00 8.01
N GLY A 71 4.36 18.19 8.74
CA GLY A 71 3.28 18.63 9.63
C GLY A 71 2.01 19.13 8.93
N LYS A 72 1.91 18.99 7.60
CA LYS A 72 0.75 19.45 6.82
C LYS A 72 0.08 18.29 6.09
N ARG A 73 -1.25 18.35 5.98
CA ARG A 73 -2.01 17.40 5.16
C ARG A 73 -1.61 17.52 3.68
N LEU A 74 -1.58 16.39 3.00
CA LEU A 74 -1.45 16.30 1.55
C LEU A 74 -2.50 17.20 0.86
N SER A 75 -2.08 17.96 -0.13
CA SER A 75 -2.97 18.84 -0.89
C SER A 75 -2.57 18.89 -2.35
N THR A 76 -3.37 18.26 -3.20
CA THR A 76 -3.16 18.28 -4.66
C THR A 76 -3.35 19.69 -5.23
N SER A 77 -4.36 20.43 -4.76
CA SER A 77 -4.65 21.80 -5.21
C SER A 77 -3.55 22.81 -4.85
N ARG A 78 -2.84 22.59 -3.74
CA ARG A 78 -1.69 23.42 -3.33
C ARG A 78 -0.35 22.85 -3.79
N ASN A 79 -0.36 21.80 -4.62
CA ASN A 79 0.82 21.05 -5.03
C ASN A 79 1.73 20.64 -3.85
N TRP A 80 1.12 20.25 -2.73
CA TRP A 80 1.78 19.87 -1.50
C TRP A 80 1.70 18.36 -1.31
N ALA A 81 2.61 17.65 -1.97
CA ALA A 81 2.77 16.21 -1.88
C ALA A 81 4.18 15.78 -2.27
N VAL A 82 4.60 14.60 -1.81
CA VAL A 82 5.74 13.89 -2.39
C VAL A 82 5.19 13.09 -3.56
N TRP A 83 5.41 13.58 -4.78
CA TRP A 83 4.97 12.91 -5.99
C TRP A 83 5.94 11.79 -6.36
N LEU A 84 5.43 10.57 -6.50
CA LEU A 84 6.26 9.40 -6.77
C LEU A 84 7.13 9.56 -8.04
N PRO A 85 6.63 10.08 -9.18
CA PRO A 85 7.48 10.31 -10.35
C PRO A 85 8.60 11.34 -10.12
N ASP A 86 8.33 12.44 -9.41
CA ASP A 86 9.36 13.44 -9.08
C ASP A 86 10.41 12.84 -8.14
N TYR A 87 9.97 12.08 -7.14
CA TYR A 87 10.85 11.36 -6.22
C TYR A 87 11.77 10.39 -6.96
N LEU A 88 11.20 9.51 -7.79
CA LEU A 88 11.94 8.47 -8.53
C LEU A 88 12.86 9.04 -9.62
N SER A 89 12.68 10.31 -9.99
CA SER A 89 13.63 10.99 -10.88
C SER A 89 14.96 11.34 -10.19
N ARG A 90 15.01 11.31 -8.85
CA ARG A 90 16.17 11.73 -8.04
C ARG A 90 16.70 10.65 -7.11
N TYR A 91 15.84 9.73 -6.67
CA TYR A 91 16.16 8.77 -5.61
C TYR A 91 15.64 7.37 -5.95
N ASP A 92 16.31 6.36 -5.39
CA ASP A 92 15.90 4.96 -5.50
C ASP A 92 14.61 4.68 -4.70
N PRO A 93 13.82 3.67 -5.10
CA PRO A 93 12.57 3.34 -4.42
C PRO A 93 12.75 2.79 -3.00
N ASP A 94 13.85 2.11 -2.71
CA ASP A 94 14.03 1.36 -1.46
C ASP A 94 14.09 2.25 -0.20
N PRO A 95 14.82 3.38 -0.18
CA PRO A 95 14.76 4.32 0.93
C PRO A 95 13.35 4.82 1.24
N LEU A 96 12.53 5.09 0.21
CA LEU A 96 11.14 5.53 0.41
C LEU A 96 10.30 4.39 0.98
N ARG A 97 10.40 3.19 0.41
CA ARG A 97 9.70 2.00 0.91
C ARG A 97 10.04 1.73 2.37
N TYR A 98 11.32 1.81 2.72
CA TYR A 98 11.79 1.62 4.09
C TYR A 98 11.17 2.64 5.03
N LEU A 99 11.26 3.94 4.71
CA LEU A 99 10.70 5.01 5.53
C LEU A 99 9.18 4.86 5.72
N LEU A 100 8.45 4.59 4.64
CA LEU A 100 6.99 4.45 4.72
C LEU A 100 6.56 3.20 5.48
N SER A 101 7.36 2.14 5.46
CA SER A 101 7.07 0.89 6.20
C SER A 101 7.33 1.06 7.70
N ILE A 102 8.41 1.75 8.09
CA ILE A 102 8.73 1.97 9.51
C ILE A 102 7.87 3.06 10.16
N ASN A 103 7.42 4.04 9.38
CA ASN A 103 6.51 5.10 9.81
C ASN A 103 5.07 4.85 9.32
N MET A 104 4.67 3.58 9.17
CA MET A 104 3.35 3.26 8.63
C MET A 104 2.24 3.73 9.61
N PRO A 105 1.21 4.44 9.13
CA PRO A 105 0.14 4.94 9.98
C PRO A 105 -0.86 3.81 10.33
N GLU A 106 -0.44 2.89 11.20
CA GLU A 106 -1.25 1.76 11.68
C GLU A 106 -2.18 2.17 12.82
N THR A 107 -1.67 2.89 13.83
CA THR A 107 -2.42 3.23 15.05
C THR A 107 -2.76 4.71 15.17
N GLY A 108 -2.24 5.54 14.26
CA GLY A 108 -2.42 6.99 14.27
C GLY A 108 -1.81 7.66 13.04
N ASP A 109 -2.17 8.92 12.84
CA ASP A 109 -1.60 9.74 11.77
C ASP A 109 -0.07 9.76 11.91
N SER A 110 0.63 9.64 10.77
CA SER A 110 2.10 9.66 10.70
C SER A 110 2.57 10.82 9.84
N ASP A 111 3.76 11.36 10.14
CA ASP A 111 4.33 12.47 9.38
C ASP A 111 5.57 12.02 8.59
N PHE A 112 5.59 12.37 7.32
CA PHE A 112 6.77 12.31 6.48
C PHE A 112 7.54 13.62 6.61
N SER A 113 8.83 13.53 6.97
CA SER A 113 9.75 14.65 6.88
C SER A 113 11.02 14.24 6.12
N TRP A 114 11.59 15.19 5.38
CA TRP A 114 12.82 14.96 4.61
C TRP A 114 14.04 14.77 5.52
N SER A 115 14.05 15.45 6.67
CA SER A 115 15.10 15.27 7.67
C SER A 115 15.12 13.85 8.21
N GLU A 116 13.95 13.27 8.49
CA GLU A 116 13.82 11.90 8.96
C GLU A 116 14.16 10.89 7.85
N PHE A 117 13.73 11.16 6.61
CA PHE A 117 14.13 10.36 5.44
C PHE A 117 15.65 10.26 5.32
N ILE A 118 16.37 11.38 5.33
CA ILE A 118 17.83 11.43 5.22
C ILE A 118 18.47 10.72 6.42
N ARG A 119 18.00 11.00 7.64
CA ARG A 119 18.54 10.41 8.88
C ARG A 119 18.44 8.89 8.84
N ARG A 120 17.28 8.34 8.51
CA ARG A 120 17.05 6.89 8.47
C ARG A 120 17.80 6.22 7.35
N ASN A 121 17.81 6.80 6.15
CA ASN A 121 18.61 6.27 5.05
C ASN A 121 20.09 6.15 5.43
N ASN A 122 20.67 7.24 5.94
CA ASN A 122 22.11 7.28 6.21
C ASN A 122 22.50 6.43 7.41
N ASN A 123 21.72 6.46 8.49
CA ASN A 123 22.11 5.80 9.73
C ASN A 123 21.67 4.32 9.77
N GLU A 124 20.50 4.00 9.23
CA GLU A 124 19.92 2.66 9.33
C GLU A 124 20.28 1.85 8.06
N LEU A 125 19.94 2.35 6.87
CA LEU A 125 20.20 1.60 5.63
C LEU A 125 21.68 1.57 5.26
N VAL A 126 22.38 2.71 5.28
CA VAL A 126 23.80 2.78 4.90
C VAL A 126 24.70 2.35 6.05
N ALA A 127 24.67 3.07 7.17
CA ALA A 127 25.65 2.88 8.24
C ALA A 127 25.46 1.61 9.07
N THR A 128 24.25 1.03 9.08
CA THR A 128 23.98 -0.21 9.83
C THR A 128 23.90 -1.40 8.88
N TYR A 129 22.85 -1.47 8.05
CA TYR A 129 22.61 -2.63 7.18
C TYR A 129 23.66 -2.75 6.07
N GLY A 130 23.90 -1.67 5.33
CA GLY A 130 24.89 -1.64 4.25
C GLY A 130 26.30 -1.96 4.74
N ASN A 131 26.70 -1.39 5.89
CA ASN A 131 27.98 -1.71 6.51
C ASN A 131 28.10 -3.19 6.93
N LEU A 132 27.03 -3.80 7.46
CA LEU A 132 27.02 -5.23 7.76
C LEU A 132 27.25 -6.06 6.50
N VAL A 133 26.47 -5.80 5.44
CA VAL A 133 26.57 -6.52 4.16
C VAL A 133 27.97 -6.35 3.56
N HIS A 134 28.49 -5.12 3.52
CA HIS A 134 29.83 -4.84 3.00
C HIS A 134 30.91 -5.61 3.76
N ARG A 135 30.82 -5.66 5.09
CA ARG A 135 31.78 -6.43 5.90
C ARG A 135 31.70 -7.92 5.55
N VAL A 136 30.51 -8.50 5.50
CA VAL A 136 30.34 -9.94 5.24
C VAL A 136 30.84 -10.36 3.85
N LEU A 137 30.64 -9.51 2.83
CA LEU A 137 31.03 -9.84 1.45
C LEU A 137 32.47 -9.50 1.09
N ALA A 138 33.11 -8.59 1.83
CA ALA A 138 34.49 -8.18 1.59
C ALA A 138 35.52 -9.10 2.28
N PHE A 139 35.09 -9.99 3.18
CA PHE A 139 35.89 -11.08 3.74
C PHE A 139 35.74 -12.34 2.88
#